data_AF-A0AB36JAT1-F1
#
_entry.id   AF-A0AB36JAT1-F1
#
_cell.length_a   1.000
_cell.length_b   1.000
_cell.length_c   1.000
_cell.angle_alpha   90.00
_cell.angle_beta   90.00
_cell.angle_gamma   90.00
#
_symmetry.space_group_name_H-M   'P 1'
#
loop_
_entity.id
_entity.type
_entity.pdbx_description
1 polymer ?
#
loop_
_entity_poly.entity_id
_entity_poly.type
_entity_poly.pdbx_seq_one_letter_code
_entity_poly.pdbx_strand_id
1 'polypeptide(L)'
;MWRFKKDRSLESSIAYICGALVIAAGVGACLLRGLFFTEEMYPFLTLWFVLCCACSLYYLVGVGAWRKSGGGVGAGAVRGITGVNGVSEVSGENRALRILLSVPLIILSLYVIHWLRGPLSSQGTMNEMLRWGLYASFAILVCFCAVNRVGRRIVNVTWSMVGMFLSMSALLAVCGVVKLPFAVAYSNSAEVSATGVRLAGLMEYPNAFGAVMAVFLLERLFAVAVYYGDPKKSVNMLGARSVGLGMECTEAERRSKGAGGVEAEHGKAGSTTAALLRLLPLFPYTAALLLSESRGAWLTAACACAAALLLKRQLIAPLLAAGAAPVAAAALLYRQLARAGLAVEPVPGLLLLAGLWVGALLAGLWLCRRQRSAAGTARAAMLALAVAGWTAAGIAVLLHVRERITGPSSTVSARCSTATPGG
;
A
#
# COMPACT_ATOMS: atom_id res chain seq x y z
N MET A 1 26.17 21.09 26.16
CA MET A 1 25.94 21.14 24.70
C MET A 1 26.35 19.87 23.93
N TRP A 2 27.46 19.18 24.30
CA TRP A 2 27.94 17.97 23.61
C TRP A 2 27.05 16.70 23.77
N ARG A 3 26.40 16.50 24.93
CA ARG A 3 25.54 15.32 25.20
C ARG A 3 24.30 15.25 24.30
N PHE A 4 23.60 16.35 24.11
CA PHE A 4 22.42 16.45 23.24
C PHE A 4 22.69 16.15 21.75
N LYS A 5 23.92 16.39 21.29
CA LYS A 5 24.31 16.11 19.88
C LYS A 5 24.54 14.61 19.66
N LYS A 6 24.99 13.88 20.69
CA LYS A 6 25.23 12.44 20.66
C LYS A 6 23.93 11.63 20.71
N ASP A 7 22.96 12.07 21.50
CA ASP A 7 21.63 11.43 21.62
C ASP A 7 20.85 11.45 20.28
N ARG A 8 20.81 12.62 19.61
CA ARG A 8 20.20 12.73 18.26
C ARG A 8 20.92 11.90 17.21
N SER A 9 22.22 11.69 17.36
CA SER A 9 23.02 10.91 16.41
C SER A 9 22.67 9.42 16.49
N LEU A 10 22.53 8.87 17.69
CA LEU A 10 22.30 7.43 17.88
C LEU A 10 20.88 7.03 17.45
N GLU A 11 19.86 7.80 17.84
CA GLU A 11 18.47 7.58 17.39
C GLU A 11 18.31 7.71 15.87
N SER A 12 19.04 8.64 15.25
CA SER A 12 19.05 8.80 13.79
C SER A 12 19.73 7.61 13.12
N SER A 13 20.88 7.15 13.63
CA SER A 13 21.58 5.97 13.11
C SER A 13 20.73 4.70 13.19
N ILE A 14 20.03 4.45 14.30
CA ILE A 14 19.11 3.31 14.41
C ILE A 14 18.00 3.41 13.37
N ALA A 15 17.40 4.58 13.18
CA ALA A 15 16.35 4.77 12.19
C ALA A 15 16.84 4.52 10.76
N TYR A 16 18.09 4.86 10.43
CA TYR A 16 18.70 4.52 9.13
C TYR A 16 18.94 3.02 8.99
N ILE A 17 19.43 2.35 10.03
CA ILE A 17 19.66 0.89 10.01
C ILE A 17 18.34 0.14 9.87
N CYS A 18 17.33 0.46 10.68
CA CYS A 18 15.99 -0.13 10.56
C CYS A 18 15.37 0.18 9.19
N GLY A 19 15.54 1.40 8.68
CA GLY A 19 15.09 1.79 7.35
C GLY A 19 15.75 0.99 6.23
N ALA A 20 17.07 0.75 6.34
CA ALA A 20 17.82 -0.08 5.41
C ALA A 20 17.35 -1.54 5.41
N LEU A 21 17.04 -2.10 6.59
CA LEU A 21 16.44 -3.44 6.70
C LEU A 21 15.05 -3.48 6.04
N VAL A 22 14.20 -2.48 6.27
CA VAL A 22 12.88 -2.42 5.61
C VAL A 22 13.03 -2.33 4.08
N ILE A 23 14.02 -1.59 3.58
CA ILE A 23 14.33 -1.56 2.15
C ILE A 23 14.77 -2.94 1.66
N ALA A 24 15.69 -3.61 2.38
CA ALA A 24 16.16 -4.95 2.03
C ALA A 24 15.02 -5.98 1.99
N ALA A 25 14.06 -5.90 2.93
CA ALA A 25 12.85 -6.73 2.88
C ALA A 25 11.96 -6.41 1.67
N GLY A 26 11.76 -5.13 1.36
CA GLY A 26 11.00 -4.72 0.18
C GLY A 26 11.62 -5.23 -1.12
N VAL A 27 12.95 -5.10 -1.26
CA VAL A 27 13.71 -5.61 -2.41
C VAL A 27 13.65 -7.14 -2.47
N GLY A 28 13.89 -7.83 -1.34
CA GLY A 28 13.80 -9.28 -1.25
C GLY A 28 12.42 -9.79 -1.66
N ALA A 29 11.34 -9.15 -1.17
CA ALA A 29 9.98 -9.51 -1.55
C ALA A 29 9.71 -9.33 -3.07
N CYS A 30 10.33 -8.33 -3.71
CA CYS A 30 10.17 -8.11 -5.15
C CYS A 30 10.97 -9.10 -6.00
N LEU A 31 12.17 -9.47 -5.57
CA LEU A 31 13.08 -10.32 -6.36
C LEU A 31 12.88 -11.82 -6.12
N LEU A 32 12.42 -12.21 -4.93
CA LEU A 32 12.27 -13.61 -4.51
C LEU A 32 10.81 -14.06 -4.57
N ARG A 33 10.11 -13.73 -5.67
CA ARG A 33 8.73 -14.17 -5.97
C ARG A 33 7.73 -13.96 -4.81
N GLY A 34 7.86 -12.85 -4.07
CA GLY A 34 7.02 -12.58 -2.90
C GLY A 34 7.33 -13.44 -1.67
N LEU A 35 8.50 -14.07 -1.60
CA LEU A 35 8.95 -15.00 -0.55
C LEU A 35 8.00 -16.21 -0.38
N PHE A 36 7.33 -16.60 -1.47
CA PHE A 36 6.37 -17.70 -1.45
C PHE A 36 7.07 -19.07 -1.38
N PHE A 37 8.14 -19.23 -2.15
CA PHE A 37 8.88 -20.49 -2.26
C PHE A 37 9.93 -20.63 -1.16
N THR A 38 9.94 -21.79 -0.50
CA THR A 38 10.82 -22.05 0.65
C THR A 38 12.30 -22.03 0.29
N GLU A 39 12.65 -22.46 -0.92
CA GLU A 39 14.04 -22.48 -1.43
C GLU A 39 14.66 -21.08 -1.43
N GLU A 40 13.91 -20.08 -1.88
CA GLU A 40 14.36 -18.68 -1.92
C GLU A 40 14.18 -17.99 -0.56
N MET A 41 13.21 -18.43 0.25
CA MET A 41 12.86 -17.85 1.53
C MET A 41 13.93 -18.10 2.62
N TYR A 42 14.48 -19.32 2.71
CA TYR A 42 15.45 -19.68 3.76
C TYR A 42 16.76 -18.86 3.77
N PRO A 43 17.47 -18.67 2.64
CA PRO A 43 18.69 -17.88 2.65
C PRO A 43 18.41 -16.42 3.04
N PHE A 44 17.29 -15.86 2.55
CA PHE A 44 16.85 -14.53 2.92
C PHE A 44 16.54 -14.41 4.42
N LEU A 45 15.76 -15.35 4.98
CA LEU A 45 15.41 -15.36 6.40
C LEU A 45 16.64 -15.49 7.30
N THR A 46 17.61 -16.31 6.90
CA THR A 46 18.84 -16.49 7.68
C THR A 46 19.59 -15.17 7.81
N LEU A 47 19.81 -14.48 6.67
CA LEU A 47 20.42 -13.15 6.67
C LEU A 47 19.57 -12.14 7.44
N TRP A 48 18.26 -12.16 7.26
CA TRP A 48 17.31 -11.27 7.93
C TRP A 48 17.40 -11.36 9.45
N PHE A 49 17.33 -12.58 10.01
CA PHE A 49 17.38 -12.77 11.46
C PHE A 49 18.76 -12.46 12.03
N VAL A 50 19.85 -12.79 11.32
CA VAL A 50 21.21 -12.40 11.74
C VAL A 50 21.34 -10.87 11.82
N LEU A 51 20.85 -10.15 10.81
CA LEU A 51 20.86 -8.69 10.81
C LEU A 51 19.97 -8.10 11.91
N CYS A 52 18.77 -8.67 12.14
CA CYS A 52 17.88 -8.24 13.22
C CYS A 52 18.53 -8.47 14.61
N CYS A 53 19.21 -9.60 14.80
CA CYS A 53 19.95 -9.91 16.02
C CYS A 53 21.12 -8.94 16.22
N ALA A 54 21.90 -8.67 15.18
CA ALA A 54 23.00 -7.70 15.23
C ALA A 54 22.49 -6.28 15.58
N CYS A 55 21.36 -5.86 14.99
CA CYS A 55 20.73 -4.57 15.30
C CYS A 55 20.22 -4.51 16.74
N SER A 56 19.60 -5.59 17.22
CA SER A 56 19.11 -5.70 18.60
C SER A 56 20.27 -5.67 19.61
N LEU A 57 21.37 -6.36 19.30
CA LEU A 57 22.58 -6.36 20.12
C LEU A 57 23.24 -4.97 20.13
N TYR A 58 23.35 -4.30 18.98
CA TYR A 58 23.83 -2.92 18.88
C TYR A 58 23.00 -1.97 19.75
N TYR A 59 21.67 -2.13 19.72
CA TYR A 59 20.76 -1.37 20.56
C TYR A 59 21.00 -1.63 22.05
N LEU A 60 21.08 -2.90 22.46
CA LEU A 60 21.28 -3.29 23.87
C LEU A 60 22.64 -2.82 24.40
N VAL A 61 23.71 -2.96 23.63
CA VAL A 61 25.06 -2.48 24.00
C VAL A 61 25.11 -0.96 24.06
N GLY A 62 24.49 -0.27 23.10
CA GLY A 62 24.37 1.19 23.09
C GLY A 62 23.63 1.73 24.32
N VAL A 63 22.52 1.08 24.70
CA VAL A 63 21.74 1.43 25.90
C VAL A 63 22.48 1.04 27.19
N GLY A 64 23.18 -0.11 27.21
CA GLY A 64 23.95 -0.58 28.36
C GLY A 64 25.16 0.32 28.69
N ALA A 65 25.87 0.80 27.66
CA ALA A 65 26.94 1.78 27.82
C ALA A 65 26.40 3.14 28.29
N TRP A 66 25.21 3.52 27.86
CA TRP A 66 24.53 4.76 28.25
C TRP A 66 24.01 4.72 29.70
N ARG A 67 23.49 3.56 30.17
CA ARG A 67 23.07 3.35 31.56
C ARG A 67 24.23 3.44 32.56
N LYS A 68 25.44 3.02 32.16
CA LYS A 68 26.68 3.22 32.94
C LYS A 68 27.14 4.67 33.01
N SER A 69 26.66 5.56 32.13
CA SER A 69 27.09 6.97 32.04
C SER A 69 26.11 7.95 32.72
N GLY A 70 25.20 7.46 33.58
CA GLY A 70 24.39 8.31 34.48
C GLY A 70 23.33 9.19 33.79
N GLY A 71 22.93 8.89 32.55
CA GLY A 71 21.77 9.52 31.92
C GLY A 71 20.52 8.68 32.18
N GLY A 72 19.44 9.26 32.71
CA GLY A 72 18.22 8.57 33.13
C GLY A 72 16.95 8.87 32.31
N VAL A 73 17.06 9.15 31.00
CA VAL A 73 15.92 9.53 30.13
C VAL A 73 15.64 8.56 28.94
N GLY A 74 16.59 7.74 28.48
CA GLY A 74 16.49 6.79 27.36
C GLY A 74 15.62 5.55 27.57
N ALA A 75 15.05 5.36 28.76
CA ALA A 75 14.00 4.34 28.98
C ALA A 75 12.67 4.70 28.27
N GLY A 76 12.54 5.89 27.68
CA GLY A 76 11.33 6.34 26.99
C GLY A 76 11.02 5.63 25.67
N ALA A 77 12.04 5.21 24.90
CA ALA A 77 11.82 4.60 23.58
C ALA A 77 11.26 3.16 23.68
N VAL A 78 11.70 2.38 24.68
CA VAL A 78 11.14 1.05 24.97
C VAL A 78 9.83 1.16 25.76
N ARG A 79 9.74 2.10 26.71
CA ARG A 79 8.53 2.31 27.54
C ARG A 79 7.37 2.93 26.73
N GLY A 80 7.65 3.60 25.62
CA GLY A 80 6.63 4.04 24.65
C GLY A 80 5.99 2.88 23.87
N ILE A 81 6.67 1.73 23.79
CA ILE A 81 6.15 0.51 23.13
C ILE A 81 5.37 -0.36 24.14
N THR A 82 5.67 -0.26 25.44
CA THR A 82 5.07 -1.07 26.52
C THR A 82 4.25 -0.27 27.55
N GLY A 83 3.77 0.93 27.22
CA GLY A 83 2.96 1.77 28.11
C GLY A 83 1.61 1.14 28.50
N VAL A 84 1.63 0.22 29.48
CA VAL A 84 0.46 -0.42 30.09
C VAL A 84 -0.06 0.38 31.30
N ASN A 85 0.64 1.39 31.79
CA ASN A 85 0.17 2.17 32.95
C ASN A 85 -0.15 3.61 32.55
N GLY A 86 -1.41 3.83 32.19
CA GLY A 86 -1.97 5.14 31.88
C GLY A 86 -3.37 5.00 31.28
N VAL A 87 -4.35 4.68 32.13
CA VAL A 87 -5.76 4.88 31.81
C VAL A 87 -5.97 6.38 31.61
N SER A 88 -6.03 6.82 30.34
CA SER A 88 -6.91 7.91 29.88
C SER A 88 -6.74 8.15 28.38
N GLU A 89 -7.87 8.04 27.68
CA GLU A 89 -8.16 8.46 26.30
C GLU A 89 -7.26 7.94 25.18
N VAL A 90 -7.50 6.68 24.79
CA VAL A 90 -6.83 6.07 23.63
C VAL A 90 -7.55 6.41 22.33
N SER A 91 -7.00 7.37 21.60
CA SER A 91 -7.22 7.60 20.16
C SER A 91 -7.13 6.28 19.37
N GLY A 92 -8.08 6.02 18.47
CA GLY A 92 -8.25 4.75 17.74
C GLY A 92 -7.02 4.25 16.97
N GLU A 93 -6.06 5.12 16.66
CA GLU A 93 -4.78 4.78 16.01
C GLU A 93 -3.91 3.83 16.86
N ASN A 94 -3.94 3.97 18.19
CA ASN A 94 -3.18 3.11 19.10
C ASN A 94 -3.77 1.70 19.22
N ARG A 95 -5.06 1.51 18.90
CA ARG A 95 -5.70 0.18 18.90
C ARG A 95 -5.27 -0.64 17.69
N ALA A 96 -5.27 -0.04 16.50
CA ALA A 96 -4.84 -0.70 15.28
C ALA A 96 -3.36 -1.11 15.33
N LEU A 97 -2.49 -0.22 15.84
CA LEU A 97 -1.07 -0.52 16.02
C LEU A 97 -0.83 -1.70 16.97
N ARG A 98 -1.54 -1.72 18.11
CA ARG A 98 -1.45 -2.83 19.07
C ARG A 98 -1.87 -4.16 18.45
N ILE A 99 -2.99 -4.18 17.70
CA ILE A 99 -3.47 -5.37 17.00
C ILE A 99 -2.42 -5.84 15.97
N LEU A 100 -1.90 -4.92 15.16
CA LEU A 100 -0.92 -5.22 14.12
C LEU A 100 0.36 -5.86 14.69
N LEU A 101 0.82 -5.41 15.86
CA LEU A 101 2.00 -5.96 16.50
C LEU A 101 1.71 -7.26 17.26
N SER A 102 0.55 -7.35 17.91
CA SER A 102 0.20 -8.51 18.74
C SER A 102 -0.15 -9.73 17.92
N VAL A 103 -0.86 -9.57 16.80
CA VAL A 103 -1.37 -10.71 16.02
C VAL A 103 -0.24 -11.61 15.49
N PRO A 104 0.81 -11.10 14.82
CA PRO A 104 1.92 -11.95 14.37
C PRO A 104 2.64 -12.65 15.53
N LEU A 105 2.80 -11.98 16.67
CA LEU A 105 3.43 -12.55 17.86
C LEU A 105 2.59 -13.65 18.51
N ILE A 106 1.26 -13.47 18.56
CA ILE A 106 0.34 -14.48 19.07
C ILE A 106 0.37 -15.70 18.17
N ILE A 107 0.28 -15.52 16.85
CA ILE A 107 0.31 -16.65 15.90
C ILE A 107 1.66 -17.38 15.96
N LEU A 108 2.78 -16.64 16.02
CA LEU A 108 4.10 -17.24 16.24
C LEU A 108 4.15 -18.07 17.52
N SER A 109 3.61 -17.55 18.62
CA SER A 109 3.55 -18.24 19.91
C SER A 109 2.71 -19.52 19.84
N LEU A 110 1.58 -19.49 19.09
CA LEU A 110 0.76 -20.67 18.85
C LEU A 110 1.52 -21.75 18.09
N TYR A 111 2.31 -21.38 17.07
CA TYR A 111 3.14 -22.34 16.34
C TYR A 111 4.28 -22.90 17.19
N VAL A 112 4.88 -22.09 18.08
CA VAL A 112 5.87 -22.58 19.06
C VAL A 112 5.24 -23.60 20.01
N ILE A 113 4.05 -23.31 20.54
CA ILE A 113 3.31 -24.25 21.40
C ILE A 113 2.94 -25.52 20.63
N HIS A 114 2.52 -25.40 19.36
CA HIS A 114 2.20 -26.54 18.50
C HIS A 114 3.43 -27.42 18.24
N TRP A 115 4.59 -26.82 17.98
CA TRP A 115 5.87 -27.52 17.85
C TRP A 115 6.21 -28.34 19.10
N LEU A 116 6.01 -27.76 20.29
CA LEU A 116 6.30 -28.42 21.57
C LEU A 116 5.30 -29.54 21.91
N ARG A 117 4.09 -29.52 21.34
CA ARG A 117 3.02 -30.51 21.60
C ARG A 117 3.00 -31.68 20.62
N GLY A 118 3.92 -31.73 19.66
CA GLY A 118 3.97 -32.74 18.61
C GLY A 118 3.24 -32.26 17.34
N PRO A 119 3.97 -31.72 16.35
CA PRO A 119 3.37 -31.21 15.12
C PRO A 119 2.98 -32.33 14.15
N LEU A 120 1.94 -32.10 13.36
CA LEU A 120 1.55 -33.01 12.26
C LEU A 120 2.62 -33.11 11.15
N SER A 121 3.31 -32.00 10.91
CA SER A 121 4.50 -31.94 10.05
C SER A 121 5.50 -30.99 10.70
N SER A 122 6.69 -31.50 11.03
CA SER A 122 7.78 -30.68 11.54
C SER A 122 8.18 -29.63 10.49
N GLN A 123 8.44 -30.03 9.25
CA GLN A 123 8.83 -29.09 8.20
C GLN A 123 7.77 -27.99 7.95
N GLY A 124 6.48 -28.35 7.93
CA GLY A 124 5.39 -27.38 7.75
C GLY A 124 5.28 -26.39 8.92
N THR A 125 5.40 -26.88 10.15
CA THR A 125 5.35 -26.03 11.35
C THR A 125 6.53 -25.07 11.41
N MET A 126 7.73 -25.55 11.08
CA MET A 126 8.94 -24.71 11.04
C MET A 126 8.81 -23.59 10.00
N ASN A 127 8.29 -23.89 8.81
CA ASN A 127 8.05 -22.88 7.76
C ASN A 127 7.13 -21.76 8.22
N GLU A 128 6.03 -22.11 8.88
CA GLU A 128 5.09 -21.11 9.39
C GLU A 128 5.69 -20.31 10.55
N MET A 129 6.43 -20.95 11.47
CA MET A 129 7.17 -20.23 12.52
C MET A 129 8.12 -19.18 11.94
N LEU A 130 8.87 -19.53 10.90
CA LEU A 130 9.80 -18.62 10.24
C LEU A 130 9.08 -17.45 9.55
N ARG A 131 7.95 -17.71 8.86
CA ARG A 131 7.13 -16.67 8.21
C ARG A 131 6.53 -15.71 9.22
N TRP A 132 5.91 -16.22 10.28
CA TRP A 132 5.33 -15.39 11.33
C TRP A 132 6.39 -14.63 12.13
N GLY A 133 7.59 -15.22 12.30
CA GLY A 133 8.76 -14.54 12.85
C GLY A 133 9.26 -13.39 11.98
N LEU A 134 9.28 -13.57 10.65
CA LEU A 134 9.58 -12.51 9.70
C LEU A 134 8.53 -11.39 9.79
N TYR A 135 7.23 -11.72 9.79
CA TYR A 135 6.16 -10.71 9.88
C TYR A 135 6.22 -9.92 11.19
N ALA A 136 6.47 -10.59 12.32
CA ALA A 136 6.61 -9.95 13.62
C ALA A 136 7.83 -9.01 13.67
N SER A 137 9.00 -9.49 13.26
CA SER A 137 10.24 -8.69 13.24
C SER A 137 10.14 -7.51 12.27
N PHE A 138 9.55 -7.71 11.08
CA PHE A 138 9.27 -6.65 10.12
C PHE A 138 8.33 -5.59 10.70
N ALA A 139 7.22 -6.01 11.34
CA ALA A 139 6.28 -5.07 11.97
C ALA A 139 6.96 -4.24 13.07
N ILE A 140 7.80 -4.86 13.90
CA ILE A 140 8.60 -4.17 14.93
C ILE A 140 9.53 -3.12 14.29
N LEU A 141 10.28 -3.48 13.24
CA LEU A 141 11.19 -2.55 12.55
C LEU A 141 10.45 -1.38 11.91
N VAL A 142 9.29 -1.62 11.29
CA VAL A 142 8.43 -0.57 10.74
C VAL A 142 7.90 0.34 11.84
N CYS A 143 7.52 -0.20 13.00
CA CYS A 143 7.11 0.60 14.16
C CYS A 143 8.25 1.52 14.64
N PHE A 144 9.47 0.99 14.78
CA PHE A 144 10.65 1.81 15.10
C PHE A 144 10.89 2.92 14.07
N CYS A 145 10.75 2.60 12.78
CA CYS A 145 10.85 3.59 11.73
C CYS A 145 9.75 4.65 11.82
N ALA A 146 8.52 4.28 12.15
CA ALA A 146 7.37 5.17 12.20
C ALA A 146 7.47 6.22 13.31
N VAL A 147 8.15 5.89 14.42
CA VAL A 147 8.42 6.81 15.53
C VAL A 147 9.37 7.94 15.10
N ASN A 148 10.36 7.66 14.25
CA ASN A 148 11.30 8.67 13.75
C ASN A 148 10.79 9.34 12.45
N ARG A 149 10.97 10.65 12.32
CA ARG A 149 10.61 11.39 11.10
C ARG A 149 11.38 10.89 9.86
N VAL A 150 12.66 10.54 10.03
CA VAL A 150 13.50 10.03 8.93
C VAL A 150 13.05 8.62 8.55
N GLY A 151 12.91 7.73 9.53
CA GLY A 151 12.41 6.37 9.31
C GLY A 151 11.05 6.34 8.63
N ARG A 152 10.11 7.19 9.06
CA ARG A 152 8.79 7.31 8.43
C ARG A 152 8.88 7.72 6.96
N ARG A 153 9.76 8.65 6.61
CA ARG A 153 9.98 9.02 5.21
C ARG A 153 10.55 7.86 4.41
N ILE A 154 11.54 7.14 4.97
CA ILE A 154 12.12 5.96 4.32
C ILE A 154 11.02 4.94 4.06
N VAL A 155 10.25 4.54 5.06
CA VAL A 155 9.15 3.58 4.91
C VAL A 155 8.15 4.03 3.85
N ASN A 156 7.71 5.28 3.88
CA ASN A 156 6.73 5.80 2.91
C ASN A 156 7.27 5.78 1.48
N VAL A 157 8.52 6.17 1.28
CA VAL A 157 9.17 6.15 -0.04
C VAL A 157 9.35 4.71 -0.49
N THR A 158 9.94 3.85 0.34
CA THR A 158 10.15 2.43 0.06
C THR A 158 8.84 1.73 -0.30
N TRP A 159 7.78 1.93 0.49
CA TRP A 159 6.47 1.33 0.23
C TRP A 159 5.90 1.76 -1.13
N SER A 160 5.98 3.06 -1.45
CA SER A 160 5.53 3.59 -2.75
C SER A 160 6.36 3.04 -3.91
N MET A 161 7.68 2.93 -3.72
CA MET A 161 8.62 2.39 -4.72
C MET A 161 8.36 0.91 -4.98
N VAL A 162 8.12 0.11 -3.94
CA VAL A 162 7.79 -1.32 -4.06
C VAL A 162 6.52 -1.53 -4.89
N GLY A 163 5.43 -0.82 -4.58
CA GLY A 163 4.19 -0.93 -5.35
C GLY A 163 4.37 -0.51 -6.81
N MET A 164 5.06 0.60 -7.06
CA MET A 164 5.36 1.06 -8.42
C MET A 164 6.24 0.07 -9.19
N PHE A 165 7.27 -0.48 -8.54
CA PHE A 165 8.15 -1.46 -9.15
C PHE A 165 7.40 -2.73 -9.56
N LEU A 166 6.59 -3.30 -8.65
CA LEU A 166 5.80 -4.50 -8.90
C LEU A 166 4.77 -4.33 -10.02
N SER A 167 4.09 -3.18 -10.06
CA SER A 167 3.07 -2.91 -11.10
C SER A 167 3.70 -2.61 -12.45
N MET A 168 4.76 -1.78 -12.50
CA MET A 168 5.43 -1.42 -13.74
C MET A 168 6.19 -2.60 -14.34
N SER A 169 6.86 -3.43 -13.53
CA SER A 169 7.53 -4.63 -14.05
C SER A 169 6.55 -5.58 -14.72
N ALA A 170 5.35 -5.73 -14.15
CA ALA A 170 4.30 -6.58 -14.71
C ALA A 170 3.71 -5.99 -16.00
N LEU A 171 3.39 -4.69 -16.03
CA LEU A 171 2.85 -4.03 -17.22
C LEU A 171 3.87 -3.98 -18.37
N LEU A 172 5.14 -3.72 -18.09
CA LEU A 172 6.20 -3.74 -19.08
C LEU A 172 6.46 -5.15 -19.62
N ALA A 173 6.29 -6.19 -18.80
CA ALA A 173 6.37 -7.57 -19.26
C ALA A 173 5.23 -7.92 -20.23
N VAL A 174 4.01 -7.45 -19.94
CA VAL A 174 2.85 -7.59 -20.84
C VAL A 174 3.04 -6.85 -22.16
N CYS A 175 3.65 -5.67 -22.13
CA CYS A 175 4.00 -4.94 -23.34
C CYS A 175 5.25 -5.51 -24.06
N GLY A 176 5.76 -6.70 -23.69
CA GLY A 176 6.90 -7.33 -24.36
C GLY A 176 8.25 -6.61 -24.20
N VAL A 177 8.34 -5.61 -23.32
CA VAL A 177 9.57 -4.81 -23.09
C VAL A 177 10.54 -5.57 -22.21
N VAL A 178 10.03 -6.21 -21.15
CA VAL A 178 10.84 -6.97 -20.20
C VAL A 178 10.47 -8.45 -20.31
N LYS A 179 11.46 -9.29 -20.58
CA LYS A 179 11.29 -10.74 -20.60
C LYS A 179 11.32 -11.27 -19.16
N LEU A 180 10.15 -11.35 -18.53
CA LEU A 180 9.98 -12.01 -17.23
C LEU A 180 9.36 -13.39 -17.46
N PRO A 181 10.07 -14.49 -17.15
CA PRO A 181 9.48 -15.83 -17.21
C PRO A 181 8.32 -15.92 -16.19
N PHE A 182 7.25 -16.63 -16.55
CA PHE A 182 6.07 -16.85 -15.69
C PHE A 182 5.31 -15.59 -15.22
N ALA A 183 5.67 -14.39 -15.68
CA ALA A 183 4.94 -13.17 -15.35
C ALA A 183 3.53 -13.15 -15.95
N VAL A 184 3.30 -13.94 -17.00
CA VAL A 184 2.02 -14.13 -17.66
C VAL A 184 1.64 -15.60 -17.56
N ALA A 185 0.54 -15.89 -16.87
CA ALA A 185 0.01 -17.22 -16.69
C ALA A 185 -1.09 -17.48 -17.73
N TYR A 186 -0.87 -18.47 -18.60
CA TYR A 186 -1.83 -18.91 -19.62
C TYR A 186 -2.69 -20.05 -19.09
N SER A 187 -3.99 -20.03 -19.39
CA SER A 187 -4.94 -21.05 -18.97
C SER A 187 -6.03 -21.22 -20.03
N ASN A 188 -6.26 -22.46 -20.44
CA ASN A 188 -7.30 -22.79 -21.43
C ASN A 188 -8.69 -22.98 -20.79
N SER A 189 -8.79 -22.93 -19.45
CA SER A 189 -10.05 -23.09 -18.74
C SER A 189 -10.65 -21.73 -18.40
N ALA A 190 -11.82 -21.45 -18.98
CA ALA A 190 -12.58 -20.23 -18.73
C ALA A 190 -12.84 -20.00 -17.23
N GLU A 191 -12.99 -21.08 -16.44
CA GLU A 191 -13.18 -21.02 -14.99
C GLU A 191 -12.02 -20.33 -14.24
N VAL A 192 -10.79 -20.54 -14.71
CA VAL A 192 -9.57 -20.03 -14.05
C VAL A 192 -9.21 -18.65 -14.59
N SER A 193 -9.39 -18.40 -15.89
CA SER A 193 -9.12 -17.13 -16.56
C SER A 193 -10.20 -16.79 -17.58
N ALA A 194 -10.80 -15.60 -17.49
CA ALA A 194 -11.82 -15.14 -18.44
C ALA A 194 -11.21 -14.83 -19.82
N THR A 195 -9.97 -14.33 -19.84
CA THR A 195 -9.26 -13.99 -21.08
C THR A 195 -8.28 -15.07 -21.52
N GLY A 196 -8.23 -16.19 -20.79
CA GLY A 196 -7.23 -17.24 -20.97
C GLY A 196 -5.82 -16.85 -20.52
N VAL A 197 -5.62 -15.61 -20.04
CA VAL A 197 -4.30 -15.10 -19.68
C VAL A 197 -4.37 -14.20 -18.44
N ARG A 198 -3.44 -14.36 -17.49
CA ARG A 198 -3.47 -13.65 -16.21
C ARG A 198 -2.12 -13.08 -15.85
N LEU A 199 -2.13 -11.84 -15.36
CA LEU A 199 -0.91 -11.16 -14.93
C LEU A 199 -0.50 -11.60 -13.52
N ALA A 200 0.71 -12.13 -13.42
CA ALA A 200 1.36 -12.52 -12.17
C ALA A 200 2.53 -11.60 -11.80
N GLY A 201 3.15 -10.96 -12.79
CA GLY A 201 4.32 -10.12 -12.59
C GLY A 201 5.47 -10.89 -11.94
N LEU A 202 6.26 -10.19 -11.13
CA LEU A 202 7.41 -10.78 -10.40
C LEU A 202 6.99 -11.81 -9.34
N MET A 203 5.72 -11.86 -8.94
CA MET A 203 5.26 -12.79 -7.91
C MET A 203 4.91 -14.17 -8.46
N GLU A 204 4.85 -14.34 -9.80
CA GLU A 204 4.50 -15.59 -10.51
C GLU A 204 3.14 -16.22 -10.18
N TYR A 205 2.44 -15.69 -9.16
CA TYR A 205 1.12 -16.14 -8.74
C TYR A 205 0.07 -15.02 -8.91
N PRO A 206 -0.82 -15.09 -9.92
CA PRO A 206 -1.77 -14.03 -10.25
C PRO A 206 -2.68 -13.60 -9.08
N ASN A 207 -3.13 -14.54 -8.25
CA ASN A 207 -4.02 -14.22 -7.13
C ASN A 207 -3.31 -13.40 -6.04
N ALA A 208 -2.07 -13.76 -5.71
CA ALA A 208 -1.27 -13.04 -4.70
C ALA A 208 -0.86 -11.67 -5.25
N PHE A 209 -0.43 -11.61 -6.51
CA PHE A 209 -0.14 -10.36 -7.19
C PHE A 209 -1.35 -9.42 -7.16
N GLY A 210 -2.55 -9.91 -7.50
CA GLY A 210 -3.79 -9.14 -7.39
C GLY A 210 -4.07 -8.66 -5.97
N ALA A 211 -3.89 -9.51 -4.94
CA ALA A 211 -4.08 -9.10 -3.55
C ALA A 211 -3.13 -7.97 -3.14
N VAL A 212 -1.86 -8.04 -3.53
CA VAL A 212 -0.86 -7.00 -3.26
C VAL A 212 -1.22 -5.70 -4.00
N MET A 213 -1.61 -5.78 -5.28
CA MET A 213 -2.05 -4.61 -6.06
C MET A 213 -3.30 -3.96 -5.46
N ALA A 214 -4.24 -4.75 -4.91
CA ALA A 214 -5.41 -4.23 -4.22
C ALA A 214 -5.04 -3.43 -2.97
N VAL A 215 -4.11 -3.92 -2.15
CA VAL A 215 -3.62 -3.18 -0.96
C VAL A 215 -3.00 -1.85 -1.35
N PHE A 216 -2.12 -1.85 -2.37
CA PHE A 216 -1.49 -0.62 -2.87
C PHE A 216 -2.51 0.35 -3.48
N LEU A 217 -3.49 -0.16 -4.25
CA LEU A 217 -4.55 0.65 -4.83
C LEU A 217 -5.39 1.31 -3.73
N LEU A 218 -5.85 0.56 -2.73
CA LEU A 218 -6.66 1.08 -1.64
C LEU A 218 -5.90 2.12 -0.84
N GLU A 219 -4.65 1.86 -0.48
CA GLU A 219 -3.82 2.80 0.27
C GLU A 219 -3.68 4.13 -0.47
N ARG A 220 -3.37 4.10 -1.77
CA ARG A 220 -3.30 5.31 -2.60
C ARG A 220 -4.66 6.00 -2.76
N LEU A 221 -5.72 5.24 -2.99
CA LEU A 221 -7.07 5.77 -3.18
C LEU A 221 -7.54 6.51 -1.92
N PHE A 222 -7.32 5.94 -0.73
CA PHE A 222 -7.61 6.60 0.53
C PHE A 222 -6.69 7.80 0.78
N ALA A 223 -5.41 7.72 0.44
CA ALA A 223 -4.49 8.85 0.58
C ALA A 223 -4.92 10.04 -0.29
N VAL A 224 -5.41 9.80 -1.51
CA VAL A 224 -5.99 10.83 -2.39
C VAL A 224 -7.32 11.33 -1.82
N ALA A 225 -8.20 10.43 -1.38
CA ALA A 225 -9.51 10.79 -0.86
C ALA A 225 -9.40 11.69 0.38
N VAL A 226 -8.47 11.41 1.29
CA VAL A 226 -8.19 12.23 2.47
C VAL A 226 -7.60 13.59 2.06
N TYR A 227 -6.72 13.63 1.06
CA TYR A 227 -6.12 14.89 0.58
C TYR A 227 -7.15 15.87 0.00
N TYR A 228 -8.16 15.37 -0.71
CA TYR A 228 -9.23 16.18 -1.30
C TYR A 228 -10.48 16.32 -0.41
N GLY A 229 -10.63 15.45 0.59
CA GLY A 229 -11.78 15.43 1.49
C GLY A 229 -11.70 16.39 2.67
N ASP A 230 -10.53 16.94 3.01
CA ASP A 230 -10.35 17.87 4.14
C ASP A 230 -10.38 19.34 3.67
N PRO A 231 -11.49 20.09 3.90
CA PRO A 231 -11.62 21.47 3.45
C PRO A 231 -10.79 22.47 4.27
N LYS A 232 -10.24 22.11 5.43
CA LYS A 232 -9.70 23.09 6.41
C LYS A 232 -8.17 23.20 6.52
N LYS A 233 -7.38 22.39 5.81
CA LYS A 233 -5.92 22.30 6.07
C LYS A 233 -4.98 22.81 4.99
N SER A 234 -5.49 23.40 3.90
CA SER A 234 -4.62 23.92 2.82
C SER A 234 -4.16 25.37 3.00
N VAL A 235 -4.75 26.14 3.93
CA VAL A 235 -4.31 27.53 4.20
C VAL A 235 -3.30 27.60 5.35
N ASN A 236 -3.32 26.66 6.29
CA ASN A 236 -2.44 26.71 7.48
C ASN A 236 -1.28 25.69 7.49
N MET A 237 -1.05 24.94 6.42
CA MET A 237 0.02 23.92 6.37
C MET A 237 1.43 24.44 6.07
N LEU A 238 1.65 25.76 6.02
CA LEU A 238 2.99 26.36 6.10
C LEU A 238 3.31 27.03 7.45
N GLY A 239 2.35 27.13 8.38
CA GLY A 239 2.57 27.76 9.69
C GLY A 239 2.81 26.81 10.87
N ALA A 240 2.43 25.54 10.78
CA ALA A 240 2.58 24.60 11.90
C ALA A 240 3.91 23.83 11.85
N ARG A 241 5.02 24.58 11.93
CA ARG A 241 6.38 24.00 12.11
C ARG A 241 7.17 24.74 13.19
N SER A 242 6.64 24.82 14.41
CA SER A 242 7.43 24.97 15.64
C SER A 242 6.50 25.01 16.85
N VAL A 243 6.29 23.87 17.50
CA VAL A 243 6.02 23.88 18.95
C VAL A 243 7.29 23.32 19.58
N GLY A 244 8.27 24.22 19.72
CA GLY A 244 9.34 24.12 20.69
C GLY A 244 8.93 24.99 21.87
N LEU A 245 9.19 24.48 23.06
CA LEU A 245 8.87 25.03 24.38
C LEU A 245 9.27 26.51 24.56
N GLY A 246 8.53 27.16 25.45
CA GLY A 246 8.46 28.59 25.74
C GLY A 246 9.76 29.38 25.89
N MET A 247 9.66 30.66 25.54
CA MET A 247 10.26 31.75 26.29
C MET A 247 9.38 32.99 26.10
N GLU A 248 8.87 33.54 27.20
CA GLU A 248 8.18 34.82 27.27
C GLU A 248 9.10 35.96 26.81
N CYS A 249 8.52 36.93 26.10
CA CYS A 249 8.83 38.35 26.28
C CYS A 249 7.77 39.21 25.57
N THR A 250 6.90 39.80 26.40
CA THR A 250 6.29 41.15 26.32
C THR A 250 5.66 41.65 25.02
N GLU A 251 4.38 41.97 25.14
CA GLU A 251 3.58 42.87 24.30
C GLU A 251 4.27 44.21 24.01
N ALA A 252 4.18 44.67 22.76
CA ALA A 252 4.07 46.09 22.45
C ALA A 252 3.35 46.30 21.10
N GLU A 253 2.38 47.19 21.18
CA GLU A 253 1.36 47.64 20.25
C GLU A 253 1.88 48.50 19.07
N ARG A 254 1.27 48.41 17.87
CA ARG A 254 0.64 49.54 17.11
C ARG A 254 0.39 49.28 15.60
N ARG A 255 -0.91 49.36 15.27
CA ARG A 255 -1.60 50.01 14.12
C ARG A 255 -0.89 50.30 12.76
N SER A 256 -1.64 49.93 11.70
CA SER A 256 -2.17 50.80 10.60
C SER A 256 -1.51 50.80 9.20
N LYS A 257 -2.39 50.67 8.19
CA LYS A 257 -2.29 50.91 6.71
C LYS A 257 -1.49 49.86 5.92
N GLY A 258 -1.88 49.38 4.73
CA GLY A 258 -2.94 49.72 3.78
C GLY A 258 -2.41 49.47 2.35
N ALA A 259 -3.15 48.68 1.55
CA ALA A 259 -3.10 48.56 0.07
C ALA A 259 -1.84 48.01 -0.66
N GLY A 260 -2.10 47.17 -1.68
CA GLY A 260 -1.15 46.56 -2.62
C GLY A 260 -1.10 45.04 -2.42
N GLY A 261 -1.69 44.16 -3.24
CA GLY A 261 -1.69 44.17 -4.70
C GLY A 261 -0.49 43.36 -5.18
N VAL A 262 -0.76 42.12 -5.62
CA VAL A 262 0.16 41.18 -6.29
C VAL A 262 1.18 40.47 -5.38
N GLU A 263 0.82 39.28 -4.91
CA GLU A 263 1.74 38.12 -4.81
C GLU A 263 0.96 36.87 -4.37
N ALA A 264 0.30 36.23 -5.33
CA ALA A 264 -0.44 34.99 -5.12
C ALA A 264 -0.10 33.95 -6.20
N GLU A 265 1.20 33.64 -6.37
CA GLU A 265 1.60 32.54 -7.28
C GLU A 265 2.60 31.54 -6.72
N HIS A 266 3.33 31.83 -5.64
CA HIS A 266 4.35 30.90 -5.12
C HIS A 266 3.81 29.79 -4.19
N GLY A 267 2.52 29.84 -3.80
CA GLY A 267 1.90 28.81 -2.94
C GLY A 267 1.22 27.64 -3.69
N LYS A 268 1.04 27.73 -5.02
CA LYS A 268 0.27 26.74 -5.81
C LYS A 268 1.11 25.51 -6.22
N ALA A 269 2.40 25.69 -6.53
CA ALA A 269 3.25 24.62 -7.10
C ALA A 269 3.44 23.40 -6.15
N GLY A 270 3.42 23.63 -4.83
CA GLY A 270 3.51 22.54 -3.84
C GLY A 270 2.24 21.67 -3.76
N SER A 271 1.06 22.25 -4.00
CA SER A 271 -0.22 21.50 -3.93
C SER A 271 -0.43 20.61 -5.14
N THR A 272 -0.03 21.08 -6.34
CA THR A 272 -0.20 20.33 -7.58
C THR A 272 0.71 19.11 -7.65
N THR A 273 1.98 19.28 -7.28
CA THR A 273 2.99 18.22 -7.26
C THR A 273 2.62 17.12 -6.26
N ALA A 274 2.15 17.51 -5.07
CA ALA A 274 1.73 16.58 -4.04
C ALA A 274 0.46 15.78 -4.43
N ALA A 275 -0.45 16.39 -5.21
CA ALA A 275 -1.60 15.69 -5.76
C ALA A 275 -1.21 14.70 -6.86
N LEU A 276 -0.32 15.13 -7.77
CA LEU A 276 0.23 14.30 -8.84
C LEU A 276 0.90 13.04 -8.27
N LEU A 277 1.77 13.17 -7.28
CA LEU A 277 2.47 12.04 -6.66
C LEU A 277 1.54 11.00 -6.03
N ARG A 278 0.34 11.41 -5.61
CA ARG A 278 -0.66 10.50 -5.03
C ARG A 278 -1.54 9.84 -6.09
N LEU A 279 -1.82 10.53 -7.20
CA LEU A 279 -2.62 10.02 -8.31
C LEU A 279 -1.79 9.15 -9.28
N LEU A 280 -0.48 9.44 -9.41
CA LEU A 280 0.47 8.75 -10.30
C LEU A 280 0.32 7.22 -10.28
N PRO A 281 0.26 6.56 -9.10
CA PRO A 281 0.25 5.10 -9.04
C PRO A 281 -1.14 4.48 -9.23
N LEU A 282 -2.23 5.25 -9.25
CA LEU A 282 -3.59 4.69 -9.26
C LEU A 282 -3.86 3.89 -10.53
N PHE A 283 -3.49 4.42 -11.70
CA PHE A 283 -3.66 3.73 -12.98
C PHE A 283 -2.88 2.41 -13.04
N PRO A 284 -1.55 2.38 -12.83
CA PRO A 284 -0.80 1.13 -12.94
C PRO A 284 -1.26 0.08 -11.93
N TYR A 285 -1.66 0.46 -10.71
CA TYR A 285 -2.19 -0.48 -9.72
C TYR A 285 -3.55 -1.05 -10.14
N THR A 286 -4.43 -0.21 -10.69
CA THR A 286 -5.76 -0.64 -11.16
C THR A 286 -5.64 -1.54 -12.39
N ALA A 287 -4.77 -1.19 -13.33
CA ALA A 287 -4.48 -1.99 -14.52
C ALA A 287 -3.93 -3.38 -14.14
N ALA A 288 -2.92 -3.40 -13.27
CA ALA A 288 -2.32 -4.64 -12.78
C ALA A 288 -3.34 -5.52 -12.04
N LEU A 289 -4.19 -4.92 -11.20
CA LEU A 289 -5.25 -5.61 -10.47
C LEU A 289 -6.31 -6.21 -11.43
N LEU A 290 -6.76 -5.47 -12.44
CA LEU A 290 -7.70 -5.99 -13.46
C LEU A 290 -7.08 -7.16 -14.23
N LEU A 291 -5.84 -7.01 -14.71
CA LEU A 291 -5.15 -8.03 -15.50
C LEU A 291 -4.81 -9.30 -14.70
N SER A 292 -4.72 -9.21 -13.36
CA SER A 292 -4.55 -10.40 -12.49
C SER A 292 -5.78 -11.31 -12.45
N GLU A 293 -6.96 -10.76 -12.80
CA GLU A 293 -8.28 -11.39 -12.71
C GLU A 293 -8.62 -11.99 -11.32
N SER A 294 -8.00 -11.47 -10.25
CA SER A 294 -8.17 -11.97 -8.88
C SER A 294 -9.51 -11.52 -8.26
N ARG A 295 -10.52 -12.39 -8.30
CA ARG A 295 -11.86 -12.16 -7.70
C ARG A 295 -11.77 -11.86 -6.20
N GLY A 296 -10.95 -12.62 -5.47
CA GLY A 296 -10.74 -12.44 -4.04
C GLY A 296 -10.17 -11.06 -3.72
N ALA A 297 -9.25 -10.55 -4.53
CA ALA A 297 -8.68 -9.22 -4.35
C ALA A 297 -9.72 -8.11 -4.58
N TRP A 298 -10.54 -8.22 -5.62
CA TRP A 298 -11.63 -7.26 -5.86
C TRP A 298 -12.70 -7.28 -4.77
N LEU A 299 -13.10 -8.46 -4.30
CA LEU A 299 -14.08 -8.59 -3.22
C LEU A 299 -13.55 -8.04 -1.90
N THR A 300 -12.31 -8.38 -1.54
CA THR A 300 -11.69 -7.84 -0.31
C THR A 300 -11.51 -6.33 -0.40
N ALA A 301 -11.12 -5.80 -1.57
CA ALA A 301 -11.04 -4.36 -1.78
C ALA A 301 -12.40 -3.67 -1.68
N ALA A 302 -13.45 -4.26 -2.27
CA ALA A 302 -14.81 -3.75 -2.16
C ALA A 302 -15.30 -3.76 -0.70
N CYS A 303 -15.06 -4.84 0.05
CA CYS A 303 -15.40 -4.93 1.47
C CYS A 303 -14.63 -3.91 2.31
N ALA A 304 -13.33 -3.72 2.06
CA ALA A 304 -12.50 -2.73 2.74
C ALA A 304 -12.98 -1.30 2.45
N CYS A 305 -13.31 -0.99 1.18
CA CYS A 305 -13.94 0.26 0.79
C CYS A 305 -15.28 0.45 1.51
N ALA A 306 -16.17 -0.54 1.49
CA ALA A 306 -17.46 -0.46 2.16
C ALA A 306 -17.31 -0.18 3.67
N ALA A 307 -16.43 -0.91 4.35
CA ALA A 307 -16.13 -0.69 5.77
C ALA A 307 -15.59 0.73 6.04
N ALA A 308 -14.66 1.22 5.21
CA ALA A 308 -14.12 2.57 5.35
C ALA A 308 -15.16 3.67 5.08
N LEU A 309 -16.05 3.47 4.11
CA LEU A 309 -17.11 4.43 3.78
C LEU A 309 -18.21 4.46 4.84
N LEU A 310 -18.52 3.33 5.49
CA LEU A 310 -19.40 3.29 6.65
C LEU A 310 -18.83 4.11 7.81
N LEU A 311 -17.52 4.04 8.04
CA LEU A 311 -16.83 4.80 9.09
C LEU A 311 -16.65 6.29 8.73
N LYS A 312 -16.45 6.62 7.45
CA LYS A 312 -16.15 7.97 6.98
C LYS A 312 -16.90 8.32 5.69
N ARG A 313 -18.22 8.55 5.81
CA ARG A 313 -19.12 8.91 4.67
C ARG A 313 -18.65 10.12 3.85
N GLN A 314 -17.94 11.05 4.47
CA GLN A 314 -17.34 12.22 3.83
C GLN A 314 -16.27 11.87 2.76
N LEU A 315 -15.72 10.66 2.78
CA LEU A 315 -14.74 10.19 1.79
C LEU A 315 -15.38 9.62 0.51
N ILE A 316 -16.70 9.39 0.46
CA ILE A 316 -17.38 8.80 -0.70
C ILE A 316 -17.10 9.63 -1.97
N ALA A 317 -17.35 10.93 -1.87
CA ALA A 317 -17.23 11.85 -2.99
C ALA A 317 -15.81 11.90 -3.59
N PRO A 318 -14.74 12.15 -2.81
CA PRO A 318 -13.39 12.21 -3.35
C PRO A 318 -12.84 10.82 -3.76
N LEU A 319 -13.32 9.73 -3.15
CA LEU A 319 -12.93 8.37 -3.53
C LEU A 319 -13.49 7.98 -4.90
N LEU A 320 -14.77 8.29 -5.16
CA LEU A 320 -15.39 8.07 -6.48
C LEU A 320 -14.68 8.88 -7.56
N ALA A 321 -14.36 10.15 -7.28
CA ALA A 321 -13.68 11.01 -8.23
C ALA A 321 -12.24 10.55 -8.52
N ALA A 322 -11.48 10.18 -7.48
CA ALA A 322 -10.11 9.71 -7.66
C ALA A 322 -10.01 8.41 -8.46
N GLY A 323 -10.96 7.50 -8.27
CA GLY A 323 -10.93 6.18 -8.92
C GLY A 323 -11.56 6.11 -10.32
N ALA A 324 -12.47 7.02 -10.68
CA ALA A 324 -13.23 6.93 -11.93
C ALA A 324 -12.33 6.89 -13.18
N ALA A 325 -11.39 7.84 -13.30
CA ALA A 325 -10.51 7.92 -14.46
C ALA A 325 -9.49 6.77 -14.54
N PRO A 326 -8.77 6.39 -13.47
CA PRO A 326 -7.90 5.21 -13.47
C PRO A 326 -8.62 3.91 -13.82
N VAL A 327 -9.83 3.70 -13.31
CA VAL A 327 -10.61 2.48 -13.56
C VAL A 327 -11.13 2.42 -14.98
N ALA A 328 -11.61 3.53 -15.53
CA ALA A 328 -12.02 3.60 -16.94
C ALA A 328 -10.84 3.34 -17.89
N ALA A 329 -9.69 3.98 -17.66
CA ALA A 329 -8.50 3.77 -18.45
C ALA A 329 -7.99 2.32 -18.35
N ALA A 330 -8.00 1.74 -17.14
CA ALA A 330 -7.60 0.36 -16.91
C ALA A 330 -8.55 -0.64 -17.58
N ALA A 331 -9.86 -0.37 -17.62
CA ALA A 331 -10.83 -1.19 -18.34
C ALA A 331 -10.61 -1.16 -19.87
N LEU A 332 -10.27 0.01 -20.42
CA LEU A 332 -9.90 0.13 -21.84
C LEU A 332 -8.63 -0.66 -22.15
N LEU A 333 -7.59 -0.54 -21.30
CA LEU A 333 -6.36 -1.31 -21.44
C LEU A 333 -6.65 -2.82 -21.38
N TYR A 334 -7.43 -3.26 -20.39
CA TYR A 334 -7.84 -4.66 -20.25
C TYR A 334 -8.54 -5.18 -21.51
N ARG A 335 -9.48 -4.42 -22.08
CA ARG A 335 -10.18 -4.81 -23.31
C ARG A 335 -9.25 -4.94 -24.52
N GLN A 336 -8.28 -4.05 -24.65
CA GLN A 336 -7.33 -4.12 -25.77
C GLN A 336 -6.35 -5.29 -25.61
N LEU A 337 -5.85 -5.51 -24.40
CA LEU A 337 -4.96 -6.62 -24.08
C LEU A 337 -5.66 -7.98 -24.20
N ALA A 338 -6.92 -8.08 -23.79
CA ALA A 338 -7.75 -9.26 -23.92
C ALA A 338 -7.95 -9.65 -25.39
N ARG A 339 -8.21 -8.69 -26.27
CA ARG A 339 -8.36 -8.92 -27.73
C ARG A 339 -7.06 -9.38 -28.39
N ALA A 340 -5.92 -8.95 -27.87
CA ALA A 340 -4.60 -9.29 -28.40
C ALA A 340 -3.97 -10.52 -27.72
N GLY A 341 -4.68 -11.21 -26.81
CA GLY A 341 -4.13 -12.35 -26.06
C GLY A 341 -2.89 -12.01 -25.22
N LEU A 342 -2.72 -10.74 -24.83
CA LEU A 342 -1.51 -10.16 -24.22
C LEU A 342 -0.20 -10.33 -25.00
N ALA A 343 -0.26 -10.66 -26.30
CA ALA A 343 0.88 -10.67 -27.21
C ALA A 343 0.93 -9.36 -28.01
N VAL A 344 0.91 -8.21 -27.33
CA VAL A 344 0.95 -6.91 -28.01
C VAL A 344 2.39 -6.58 -28.39
N GLU A 345 2.58 -6.11 -29.63
CA GLU A 345 3.86 -5.57 -30.06
C GLU A 345 4.33 -4.44 -29.14
N PRO A 346 5.63 -4.33 -28.84
CA PRO A 346 6.11 -3.50 -27.76
C PRO A 346 5.85 -2.01 -27.95
N VAL A 347 5.93 -1.52 -29.19
CA VAL A 347 5.73 -0.10 -29.50
C VAL A 347 4.27 0.34 -29.35
N PRO A 348 3.26 -0.30 -30.00
CA PRO A 348 1.86 0.11 -29.84
C PRO A 348 1.34 -0.14 -28.41
N GLY A 349 1.80 -1.22 -27.75
CA GLY A 349 1.43 -1.50 -26.36
C GLY A 349 1.91 -0.42 -25.39
N LEU A 350 3.17 0.01 -25.53
CA LEU A 350 3.74 1.09 -24.72
C LEU A 350 3.04 2.44 -24.94
N LEU A 351 2.75 2.79 -26.20
CA LEU A 351 2.06 4.04 -26.52
C LEU A 351 0.64 4.05 -25.96
N LEU A 352 -0.09 2.94 -26.07
CA LEU A 352 -1.41 2.80 -25.46
C LEU A 352 -1.34 2.93 -23.94
N LEU A 353 -0.38 2.27 -23.29
CA LEU A 353 -0.17 2.33 -21.85
C LEU A 353 0.14 3.77 -21.39
N ALA A 354 1.09 4.43 -22.05
CA ALA A 354 1.49 5.80 -21.73
C ALA A 354 0.34 6.80 -21.95
N GLY A 355 -0.38 6.68 -23.07
CA GLY A 355 -1.52 7.54 -23.39
C GLY A 355 -2.67 7.38 -22.38
N LEU A 356 -3.04 6.15 -22.04
CA LEU A 356 -4.07 5.88 -21.03
C LEU A 356 -3.64 6.33 -19.64
N TRP A 357 -2.36 6.19 -19.29
CA TRP A 357 -1.84 6.65 -18.01
C TRP A 357 -1.90 8.18 -17.90
N VAL A 358 -1.37 8.90 -18.89
CA VAL A 358 -1.42 10.38 -18.92
C VAL A 358 -2.88 10.86 -18.92
N GLY A 359 -3.74 10.24 -19.72
CA GLY A 359 -5.17 10.55 -19.75
C GLY A 359 -5.85 10.36 -18.40
N ALA A 360 -5.60 9.23 -17.72
CA ALA A 360 -6.14 8.94 -16.39
C ALA A 360 -5.68 9.96 -15.34
N LEU A 361 -4.42 10.40 -15.40
CA LEU A 361 -3.86 11.38 -14.47
C LEU A 361 -4.47 12.76 -14.67
N LEU A 362 -4.55 13.23 -15.92
CA LEU A 362 -5.12 14.54 -16.23
C LEU A 362 -6.62 14.58 -15.91
N ALA A 363 -7.37 13.54 -16.30
CA ALA A 363 -8.79 13.44 -16.00
C ALA A 363 -9.05 13.31 -14.49
N GLY A 364 -8.27 12.50 -13.78
CA GLY A 364 -8.38 12.35 -12.32
C GLY A 364 -8.07 13.64 -11.57
N LEU A 365 -7.01 14.35 -11.97
CA LEU A 365 -6.68 15.68 -11.42
C LEU A 365 -7.81 16.69 -11.66
N TRP A 366 -8.32 16.73 -12.89
CA TRP A 366 -9.41 17.64 -13.28
C TRP A 366 -10.67 17.37 -12.46
N LEU A 367 -11.06 16.10 -12.33
CA LEU A 367 -12.26 15.69 -11.60
C LEU A 367 -12.13 16.01 -10.10
N CYS A 368 -10.98 15.71 -9.47
CA CYS A 368 -10.73 16.00 -8.06
C CYS A 368 -10.68 17.50 -7.75
N ARG A 369 -10.03 18.29 -8.60
CA ARG A 369 -9.97 19.76 -8.44
C ARG A 369 -11.33 20.40 -8.59
N ARG A 370 -12.05 20.05 -9.65
CA ARG A 370 -13.33 20.67 -9.96
C ARG A 370 -14.41 20.24 -8.96
N GLN A 371 -14.34 19.03 -8.41
CA GLN A 371 -15.19 18.62 -7.28
C GLN A 371 -14.93 19.46 -6.02
N ARG A 372 -13.68 19.81 -5.73
CA ARG A 372 -13.32 20.65 -4.58
C ARG A 372 -13.83 22.09 -4.72
N SER A 373 -13.82 22.62 -5.95
CA SER A 373 -14.30 23.98 -6.24
C SER A 373 -15.80 24.07 -6.50
N ALA A 374 -16.49 22.95 -6.77
CA ALA A 374 -17.91 22.92 -7.10
C ALA A 374 -18.81 22.95 -5.86
N ALA A 375 -19.87 23.74 -5.92
CA ALA A 375 -20.95 23.78 -4.93
C ALA A 375 -22.29 23.37 -5.57
N GLY A 376 -23.22 22.88 -4.75
CA GLY A 376 -24.60 22.57 -5.16
C GLY A 376 -24.70 21.60 -6.35
N THR A 377 -25.46 22.00 -7.37
CA THR A 377 -25.78 21.21 -8.57
C THR A 377 -24.54 20.80 -9.38
N ALA A 378 -23.52 21.64 -9.45
CA ALA A 378 -22.27 21.33 -10.15
C ALA A 378 -21.52 20.17 -9.49
N ARG A 379 -21.55 20.06 -8.15
CA ARG A 379 -20.95 18.94 -7.42
C ARG A 379 -21.72 17.64 -7.66
N ALA A 380 -23.05 17.71 -7.72
CA ALA A 380 -23.89 16.56 -8.05
C ALA A 380 -23.64 16.06 -9.48
N ALA A 381 -23.52 16.96 -10.46
CA ALA A 381 -23.18 16.60 -11.85
C ALA A 381 -21.81 15.92 -11.96
N MET A 382 -20.80 16.40 -11.22
CA MET A 382 -19.46 15.80 -11.21
C MET A 382 -19.46 14.40 -10.56
N LEU A 383 -20.26 14.20 -9.52
CA LEU A 383 -20.47 12.87 -8.93
C LEU A 383 -21.21 11.94 -9.88
N ALA A 384 -22.24 12.42 -10.58
CA ALA A 384 -22.94 11.65 -11.60
C ALA A 384 -21.99 11.21 -12.72
N LEU A 385 -21.10 12.10 -13.17
CA LEU A 385 -20.07 11.76 -14.16
C LEU A 385 -19.05 10.74 -13.64
N ALA A 386 -18.63 10.86 -12.38
CA ALA A 386 -17.76 9.87 -11.75
C ALA A 386 -18.45 8.49 -11.69
N VAL A 387 -19.71 8.44 -11.25
CA VAL A 387 -20.51 7.22 -11.19
C VAL A 387 -20.70 6.63 -12.58
N ALA A 388 -21.02 7.45 -13.59
CA ALA A 388 -21.13 7.01 -14.97
C ALA A 388 -19.81 6.37 -15.46
N GLY A 389 -18.65 6.97 -15.14
CA GLY A 389 -17.34 6.40 -15.45
C GLY A 389 -17.11 5.03 -14.82
N TRP A 390 -17.45 4.88 -13.53
CA TRP A 390 -17.40 3.58 -12.84
C TRP A 390 -18.33 2.54 -13.45
N THR A 391 -19.58 2.92 -13.79
CA THR A 391 -20.54 2.01 -14.40
C THR A 391 -20.11 1.56 -15.80
N ALA A 392 -19.60 2.47 -16.63
CA ALA A 392 -19.10 2.16 -17.96
C ALA A 392 -17.90 1.21 -17.90
N ALA A 393 -16.97 1.47 -16.96
CA ALA A 393 -15.83 0.58 -16.73
C ALA A 393 -16.26 -0.80 -16.24
N GLY A 394 -17.21 -0.85 -15.29
CA GLY A 394 -17.79 -2.09 -14.79
C GLY A 394 -18.44 -2.91 -15.90
N ILE A 395 -19.27 -2.28 -16.73
CA ILE A 395 -19.92 -2.94 -17.89
C ILE A 395 -18.87 -3.47 -18.87
N ALA A 396 -17.84 -2.67 -19.20
CA ALA A 396 -16.79 -3.09 -20.13
C ALA A 396 -16.05 -4.35 -19.66
N VAL A 397 -15.77 -4.46 -18.36
CA VAL A 397 -15.16 -5.66 -17.75
C VAL A 397 -16.15 -6.82 -17.72
N LEU A 398 -17.39 -6.57 -17.30
CA LEU A 398 -18.42 -7.60 -17.13
C LEU A 398 -18.77 -8.30 -18.44
N LEU A 399 -18.73 -7.58 -19.57
CA LEU A 399 -18.90 -8.16 -20.90
C LEU A 399 -17.83 -9.21 -21.25
N HIS A 400 -16.60 -9.08 -20.74
CA HIS A 400 -15.53 -10.06 -20.97
C HIS A 400 -15.55 -11.21 -19.94
N VAL A 401 -16.04 -10.95 -18.74
CA VAL A 401 -16.12 -11.95 -17.66
C VAL A 401 -17.43 -12.75 -17.72
N ARG A 402 -18.38 -12.39 -18.59
CA ARG A 402 -19.72 -12.99 -18.68
C ARG A 402 -19.68 -14.51 -18.83
N GLU A 403 -18.86 -15.04 -19.72
CA GLU A 403 -18.72 -16.49 -19.95
C GLU A 403 -18.26 -17.23 -18.69
N ARG A 404 -17.50 -16.54 -17.83
CA ARG A 404 -17.01 -17.05 -16.54
C ARG A 404 -18.03 -16.96 -15.40
N ILE A 405 -19.12 -16.21 -15.59
CA ILE A 405 -20.23 -16.09 -14.62
C ILE A 405 -21.35 -17.05 -15.00
N THR A 406 -21.58 -17.25 -16.30
CA THR A 406 -22.66 -18.11 -16.82
C THR A 406 -22.21 -19.54 -17.12
N GLY A 407 -20.90 -19.83 -17.11
CA GLY A 407 -20.38 -21.18 -17.30
C GLY A 407 -20.74 -22.10 -16.12
N PRO A 408 -21.06 -23.38 -16.37
CA PRO A 408 -21.36 -24.34 -15.31
C PRO A 408 -20.16 -24.44 -14.36
N SER A 409 -20.40 -24.38 -13.05
CA SER A 409 -19.33 -24.51 -12.06
C SER A 409 -18.73 -25.91 -12.11
N SER A 410 -17.41 -26.07 -12.19
CA SER A 410 -16.74 -27.39 -12.10
C SER A 410 -17.14 -28.21 -10.88
N THR A 411 -17.53 -27.59 -9.77
CA THR A 411 -18.06 -28.28 -8.58
C THR A 411 -19.47 -28.85 -8.77
N VAL A 412 -20.23 -28.36 -9.74
CA VAL A 412 -21.51 -28.91 -10.19
C VAL A 412 -21.26 -29.95 -11.28
N SER A 413 -20.39 -29.66 -12.24
CA SER A 413 -20.01 -30.61 -13.31
C SER A 413 -19.36 -31.88 -12.76
N ALA A 414 -18.47 -31.77 -11.76
CA ALA A 414 -17.83 -32.90 -11.08
C ALA A 414 -18.78 -33.68 -10.16
N ARG A 415 -19.88 -33.07 -9.69
CA ARG A 415 -20.96 -33.75 -8.97
C ARG A 415 -21.95 -34.43 -9.91
N CYS A 416 -22.14 -33.91 -11.12
CA CYS A 416 -22.95 -34.55 -12.15
C CYS A 416 -22.25 -35.75 -12.79
N SER A 417 -20.92 -35.73 -12.93
CA SER A 417 -20.15 -36.84 -13.50
C SER A 417 -19.98 -38.04 -12.57
N THR A 418 -20.28 -37.90 -11.27
CA THR A 418 -20.30 -39.01 -10.30
C THR A 418 -21.70 -39.60 -10.08
N ALA A 419 -22.71 -39.08 -10.78
CA ALA A 419 -24.12 -39.48 -10.66
C ALA A 419 -24.64 -40.27 -11.87
N THR A 420 -23.78 -41.03 -12.56
CA THR A 420 -24.22 -42.12 -13.44
C THR A 420 -24.12 -43.44 -12.69
N PRO A 421 -25.24 -44.04 -12.25
CA PRO A 421 -25.26 -45.44 -11.85
C PRO A 421 -24.99 -46.27 -13.11
N GLY A 422 -24.11 -47.27 -13.00
CA GLY A 422 -23.92 -48.26 -14.05
C GLY A 422 -25.25 -48.92 -14.40
N GLY A 423 -25.52 -49.00 -15.70
CA GLY A 423 -26.51 -49.87 -16.33
C GLY A 423 -25.78 -50.68 -17.39
#